data_AF-A0A9E5Y1T7-F1
#
_entry.id   AF-A0A9E5Y1T7-F1
#
_cell.length_a   1.000
_cell.length_b   1.000
_cell.length_c   1.000
_cell.angle_alpha   90.00
_cell.angle_beta   90.00
_cell.angle_gamma   90.00
#
_symmetry.space_group_name_H-M   'P 1'
#
loop_
_entity.id
_entity.type
_entity.pdbx_description
1 polymer ?
#
loop_
_entity_poly.entity_id
_entity_poly.type
_entity_poly.pdbx_seq_one_letter_code
_entity_poly.pdbx_strand_id
1 'polypeptide(L)' 'MMQLTEMELMHLGEQLRAEALAIAKYATCAQQSTDPKLQQMYSRIADRHRSHYETLLRNVQNLAPQRQF' A
#
# COMPACT_ATOMS: atom_id res chain seq x y z
N MET A 1 -24.34 -9.12 -3.94
CA MET A 1 -23.10 -8.48 -3.48
C MET A 1 -21.95 -9.31 -4.04
N MET A 2 -21.02 -8.74 -4.81
CA MET A 2 -19.86 -9.50 -5.32
C MET A 2 -18.94 -9.80 -4.15
N GLN A 3 -18.85 -11.07 -3.77
CA GLN A 3 -17.86 -11.55 -2.81
C GLN A 3 -16.56 -11.80 -3.57
N LEU A 4 -15.44 -11.31 -3.02
CA LEU A 4 -14.13 -11.60 -3.57
C LEU A 4 -13.84 -13.11 -3.45
N THR A 5 -13.33 -13.69 -4.54
CA THR A 5 -12.76 -15.03 -4.54
C THR A 5 -11.52 -15.09 -3.65
N GLU A 6 -11.14 -16.29 -3.22
CA GLU A 6 -9.91 -16.48 -2.43
C GLU A 6 -8.66 -16.03 -3.19
N MET A 7 -8.63 -16.21 -4.51
CA MET A 7 -7.54 -15.75 -5.36
C MET A 7 -7.44 -14.22 -5.38
N GLU A 8 -8.58 -13.52 -5.48
CA GLU A 8 -8.60 -12.06 -5.44
C GLU A 8 -8.17 -11.51 -4.06
N LEU A 9 -8.59 -12.16 -2.96
CA LEU A 9 -8.14 -11.82 -1.61
C LEU A 9 -6.63 -12.03 -1.44
N MET A 10 -6.10 -13.13 -1.97
CA MET A 10 -4.66 -13.40 -1.96
C MET A 10 -3.91 -12.32 -2.74
N HIS A 11 -4.38 -11.98 -3.94
CA HIS A 11 -3.76 -10.96 -4.78
C HIS A 11 -3.80 -9.58 -4.13
N LEU A 12 -4.91 -9.19 -3.51
CA LEU A 12 -5.01 -7.95 -2.73
C LEU A 12 -4.04 -7.93 -1.54
N GLY A 13 -3.87 -9.06 -0.85
CA GLY A 13 -2.87 -9.21 0.21
C GLY A 13 -1.43 -9.09 -0.29
N GLU A 14 -1.13 -9.55 -1.50
CA GLU A 14 0.17 -9.33 -2.16
C GLU A 14 0.38 -7.86 -2.51
N GLN A 15 -0.62 -7.20 -3.10
CA GLN A 15 -0.55 -5.77 -3.43
C GLN A 15 -0.34 -4.91 -2.18
N LEU A 16 -1.06 -5.18 -1.09
CA LEU A 16 -0.85 -4.48 0.19
C LEU A 16 0.57 -4.65 0.72
N ARG A 17 1.14 -5.85 0.63
CA ARG A 17 2.54 -6.10 1.03
C ARG A 17 3.54 -5.37 0.13
N ALA A 18 3.28 -5.33 -1.18
CA ALA A 18 4.11 -4.60 -2.13
C ALA A 18 4.11 -3.08 -1.87
N GLU A 19 2.94 -2.51 -1.60
CA GLU A 19 2.82 -1.09 -1.25
C GLU A 19 3.52 -0.78 0.08
N ALA A 20 3.36 -1.62 1.11
CA ALA A 20 4.06 -1.47 2.38
C ALA A 20 5.60 -1.51 2.21
N LEU A 21 6.11 -2.42 1.38
CA LEU A 21 7.52 -2.51 1.05
C LEU A 21 8.02 -1.25 0.31
N ALA A 22 7.24 -0.75 -0.65
CA ALA A 22 7.57 0.46 -1.39
C ALA A 22 7.65 1.68 -0.46
N ILE A 23 6.67 1.86 0.43
CA ILE A 23 6.67 2.92 1.45
C ILE A 23 7.96 2.85 2.28
N ALA A 24 8.29 1.68 2.82
CA ALA A 24 9.47 1.50 3.67
C ALA A 24 10.77 1.80 2.90
N LYS A 25 10.86 1.32 1.66
CA LYS A 25 12.02 1.54 0.78
C LYS A 25 12.24 3.04 0.53
N TYR A 26 11.20 3.75 0.10
CA TYR A 26 11.34 5.18 -0.23
C TYR A 26 11.50 6.06 1.01
N ALA A 27 10.87 5.71 2.15
CA ALA A 27 11.14 6.37 3.42
C ALA A 27 12.62 6.20 3.83
N THR A 28 13.18 4.99 3.68
CA THR A 28 14.60 4.73 3.95
C THR A 28 15.50 5.52 3.00
N CYS A 29 15.20 5.52 1.70
CA CYS A 29 15.96 6.32 0.73
C CYS A 29 15.91 7.82 1.04
N ALA A 30 14.75 8.35 1.47
CA ALA A 30 14.64 9.74 1.90
C ALA A 30 15.53 10.03 3.11
N GLN A 31 15.57 9.14 4.11
CA GLN A 31 16.41 9.31 5.31
C GLN A 31 17.91 9.21 5.01
N GLN A 32 18.30 8.33 4.08
CA GLN A 32 19.71 8.10 3.75
C GLN A 32 20.26 9.09 2.71
N SER A 33 19.39 9.83 2.02
CA SER A 33 19.81 10.82 1.04
C SER A 33 20.34 12.07 1.74
N THR A 34 21.44 12.62 1.24
CA THR A 34 22.01 13.90 1.71
C THR A 34 21.55 15.08 0.87
N ASP A 35 21.14 14.85 -0.38
CA ASP A 35 20.61 15.87 -1.28
C ASP A 35 19.14 16.21 -0.93
N PRO A 36 18.81 17.47 -0.59
CA PRO A 36 17.45 17.86 -0.19
C PRO A 36 16.37 17.63 -1.26
N LYS A 37 16.72 17.72 -2.55
CA LYS A 37 15.77 17.46 -3.64
C LYS A 37 15.47 15.97 -3.75
N LEU A 38 16.48 15.11 -3.58
CA LEU A 38 16.29 13.66 -3.54
C LEU A 38 15.46 13.24 -2.32
N GLN A 39 15.74 13.81 -1.14
CA GLN A 39 14.92 13.59 0.06
C GLN A 39 13.44 13.91 -0.19
N GLN A 40 13.17 15.09 -0.77
CA GLN A 40 11.80 15.52 -1.08
C GLN A 40 11.13 14.60 -2.12
N MET A 41 11.87 14.20 -3.16
CA MET A 41 11.36 13.29 -4.18
C MET A 41 10.98 11.93 -3.57
N TYR A 42 11.87 11.32 -2.79
CA TYR A 42 11.59 10.03 -2.15
C TYR A 42 10.43 10.11 -1.15
N SER A 43 10.34 11.21 -0.40
CA SER A 43 9.21 11.43 0.51
C SER A 43 7.88 11.48 -0.24
N ARG A 44 7.80 12.23 -1.36
CA ARG A 44 6.60 12.27 -2.21
C ARG A 44 6.22 10.91 -2.79
N ILE A 45 7.20 10.10 -3.15
CA ILE A 45 6.95 8.74 -3.65
C ILE A 45 6.40 7.85 -2.52
N ALA A 46 6.99 7.91 -1.33
CA ALA A 46 6.49 7.17 -0.17
C ALA A 46 5.04 7.57 0.19
N ASP A 47 4.72 8.86 0.14
CA ASP A 47 3.37 9.37 0.40
C ASP A 47 2.35 8.87 -0.65
N ARG A 48 2.77 8.78 -1.92
CA ARG A 48 1.93 8.21 -2.98
C ARG A 48 1.61 6.73 -2.72
N HIS A 49 2.62 5.94 -2.37
CA HIS A 49 2.41 4.52 -2.03
C HIS A 49 1.55 4.35 -0.77
N ARG A 50 1.64 5.27 0.20
CA ARG A 50 0.75 5.29 1.37
C ARG A 50 -0.71 5.51 0.96
N SER A 51 -0.97 6.46 0.06
CA SER A 51 -2.31 6.69 -0.48
C SER A 51 -2.87 5.47 -1.23
N HIS A 52 -2.03 4.77 -2.01
CA HIS A 52 -2.43 3.52 -2.66
C HIS A 52 -2.76 2.43 -1.63
N TYR A 53 -1.90 2.24 -0.62
CA TYR A 53 -2.11 1.25 0.45
C TYR A 53 -3.44 1.49 1.17
N GLU A 54 -3.73 2.73 1.57
CA GLU A 54 -4.98 3.10 2.25
C GLU A 54 -6.20 2.84 1.37
N THR A 55 -6.10 3.14 0.07
CA THR A 55 -7.16 2.87 -0.91
C THR A 55 -7.42 1.37 -1.04
N LEU A 56 -6.37 0.55 -1.18
CA LEU A 56 -6.48 -0.89 -1.24
C LEU A 56 -7.07 -1.47 0.05
N LEU A 57 -6.62 -1.00 1.21
CA LEU A 57 -7.12 -1.46 2.50
C LEU A 57 -8.60 -1.15 2.67
N ARG A 58 -9.04 0.07 2.31
CA ARG A 58 -10.44 0.46 2.32
C ARG A 58 -11.27 -0.40 1.37
N ASN A 59 -10.76 -0.70 0.19
CA ASN A 59 -11.44 -1.57 -0.78
C ASN A 59 -11.60 -2.99 -0.22
N VAL A 60 -10.55 -3.56 0.38
CA VAL A 60 -10.62 -4.88 1.04
C VAL A 60 -11.66 -4.88 2.17
N GLN A 61 -11.66 -3.86 3.03
CA GLN A 61 -12.64 -3.74 4.13
C GLN A 61 -14.09 -3.61 3.63
N ASN A 62 -14.30 -2.85 2.56
CA ASN A 62 -15.62 -2.67 1.94
C ASN A 62 -16.12 -3.91 1.18
N LEU A 63 -15.21 -4.77 0.71
CA LEU A 63 -15.52 -5.97 -0.08
C LEU A 63 -15.48 -7.28 0.74
N ALA A 64 -14.89 -7.25 1.94
CA ALA A 64 -14.94 -8.33 2.91
C ALA A 64 -16.18 -8.37 3.86
N PRO A 65 -17.24 -7.53 3.78
CA PRO A 65 -18.38 -7.67 4.66
C PRO A 65 -19.22 -8.86 4.17
N GLN A 66 -18.92 -10.06 4.69
CA GLN A 66 -19.77 -11.24 4.88
C GLN A 66 -18.93 -12.54 4.90
N ARG A 67 -18.02 -12.66 5.88
CA ARG A 67 -17.58 -13.97 6.40
C ARG A 67 -17.88 -14.05 7.90
N GLN A 68 -19.11 -13.71 8.29
CA GLN A 68 -19.66 -14.07 9.59
C GLN A 68 -20.78 -15.08 9.36
N PHE A 69 -20.44 -16.37 9.41
CA PHE A 69 -21.26 -17.48 9.91
C PHE A 69 -20.31 -18.59 10.33
#